data_AF-A0A6V7U2K5-F1
#
_entry.id   AF-A0A6V7U2K5-F1
#
_cell.length_a   1.000
_cell.length_b   1.000
_cell.length_c   1.000
_cell.angle_alpha   90.00
_cell.angle_beta   90.00
_cell.angle_gamma   90.00
#
_symmetry.space_group_name_H-M   'P 1'
#
loop_
_entity.id
_entity.type
_entity.pdbx_description
1 polymer ?
#
loop_
_entity_poly.entity_id
_entity_poly.type
_entity_poly.pdbx_seq_one_letter_code
_entity_poly.pdbx_strand_id
1 'polypeptide(L)'
;MARGGLPDQYGLTQFHFHWSTSLNGSEHTVNGKHYDAEVHFVHVKKGYTFEQAKKIPAGIAVLAVFLKLGNGNAMANLETTLLQVAKKGAKVNIQNFQIGFKFSQQLPQLVSDFYRYEGSLTTPECNENVIWTILPDTYQFTLRQLNLLRAIQGPIPGKPLGSNVRPTQLLNGRKVIVHSCK
;
A
#
# COMPACT_ATOMS: atom_id res chain seq x y z
N MET A 1 -6.32 -13.31 -19.75
CA MET A 1 -5.27 -12.37 -19.30
C MET A 1 -5.73 -11.73 -18.00
N ALA A 2 -4.85 -11.57 -17.00
CA ALA A 2 -5.22 -10.84 -15.79
C ALA A 2 -5.46 -9.36 -16.13
N ARG A 3 -6.43 -8.74 -15.47
CA ARG A 3 -6.78 -7.32 -15.65
C ARG A 3 -5.56 -6.44 -15.32
N GLY A 4 -5.23 -5.44 -16.14
CA GLY A 4 -4.13 -4.48 -15.86
C GLY A 4 -2.72 -4.91 -16.29
N GLY A 5 -2.59 -5.86 -17.23
CA GLY A 5 -1.31 -6.22 -17.85
C GLY A 5 -0.31 -6.95 -16.93
N LEU A 6 -0.81 -7.66 -15.92
CA LEU A 6 0.01 -8.57 -15.10
C LEU A 6 0.23 -9.91 -15.82
N PRO A 7 1.38 -10.57 -15.63
CA PRO A 7 1.71 -11.81 -16.34
C PRO A 7 0.88 -13.02 -15.87
N ASP A 8 0.22 -12.92 -14.72
CA ASP A 8 -0.59 -13.98 -14.13
C ASP A 8 -1.76 -13.41 -13.32
N GLN A 9 -2.63 -14.29 -12.79
CA GLN A 9 -3.68 -13.93 -11.85
C GLN A 9 -3.11 -13.81 -10.44
N TYR A 10 -3.43 -12.72 -9.76
CA TYR A 10 -3.02 -12.47 -8.38
C TYR A 10 -4.25 -12.22 -7.50
N GLY A 11 -4.33 -12.90 -6.36
CA GLY A 11 -5.41 -12.74 -5.38
C GLY A 11 -5.00 -11.83 -4.23
N LEU A 12 -5.85 -10.84 -3.88
CA LEU A 12 -5.62 -9.97 -2.73
C LEU A 12 -5.55 -10.81 -1.45
N THR A 13 -4.49 -10.65 -0.68
CA THR A 13 -4.26 -11.42 0.56
C THR A 13 -4.30 -10.52 1.80
N GLN A 14 -3.70 -9.34 1.71
CA GLN A 14 -3.67 -8.36 2.80
C GLN A 14 -3.46 -6.95 2.26
N PHE A 15 -3.70 -5.97 3.12
CA PHE A 15 -3.25 -4.60 2.91
C PHE A 15 -2.63 -4.06 4.20
N HIS A 16 -1.77 -3.06 4.06
CA HIS A 16 -1.16 -2.36 5.19
C HIS A 16 -0.78 -0.93 4.81
N PHE A 17 -0.52 -0.11 5.82
CA PHE A 17 -0.16 1.30 5.65
C PHE A 17 1.28 1.54 6.06
N HIS A 18 1.91 2.46 5.34
CA HIS A 18 3.13 3.13 5.71
C HIS A 18 2.83 4.60 6.03
N TRP A 19 3.41 5.10 7.10
CA TRP A 19 3.33 6.48 7.54
C TRP A 19 4.61 6.89 8.26
N SER A 20 4.75 8.19 8.51
CA SER A 20 5.82 8.72 9.34
C SER A 20 5.28 9.68 10.40
N THR A 21 6.14 10.06 11.35
CA THR A 21 5.83 11.08 12.36
C THR A 21 5.76 12.49 11.76
N SER A 22 6.24 12.70 10.53
CA SER A 22 6.11 13.91 9.72
C SER A 22 5.19 13.69 8.52
N LEU A 23 5.06 14.68 7.64
CA LEU A 23 4.23 14.61 6.42
C LEU A 23 4.96 13.97 5.22
N ASN A 24 5.97 13.12 5.48
CA ASN A 24 6.71 12.34 4.49
C ASN A 24 6.55 10.85 4.82
N GLY A 25 5.35 10.31 4.66
CA GLY A 25 4.96 8.98 5.10
C GLY A 25 4.81 7.94 3.99
N SER A 26 5.02 8.31 2.73
CA SER A 26 5.08 7.35 1.62
C SER A 26 6.46 6.71 1.49
N GLU A 27 6.50 5.45 1.04
CA GLU A 27 7.76 4.77 0.72
C GLU A 27 8.21 5.13 -0.70
N HIS A 28 7.27 5.16 -1.65
CA HIS A 28 7.53 5.66 -2.99
C HIS A 28 7.56 7.18 -3.00
N THR A 29 8.30 7.72 -3.96
CA THR A 29 8.25 9.14 -4.32
C THR A 29 7.96 9.29 -5.80
N VAL A 30 7.35 10.41 -6.16
CA VAL A 30 7.19 10.83 -7.57
C VAL A 30 7.99 12.11 -7.73
N ASN A 31 8.98 12.10 -8.62
CA ASN A 31 9.92 13.22 -8.83
C ASN A 31 10.58 13.71 -7.52
N GLY A 32 10.97 12.77 -6.65
CA GLY A 32 11.62 13.05 -5.36
C GLY A 32 10.68 13.56 -4.26
N LYS A 33 9.38 13.67 -4.53
CA LYS A 33 8.38 14.13 -3.56
C LYS A 33 7.71 12.95 -2.85
N HIS A 34 7.69 12.99 -1.52
CA HIS A 34 6.88 12.10 -0.69
C HIS A 34 5.42 12.57 -0.57
N TYR A 35 4.55 11.61 -0.23
CA TYR A 35 3.18 11.84 0.21
C TYR A 35 3.04 11.55 1.70
N ASP A 36 1.89 11.92 2.29
CA ASP A 36 1.69 11.91 3.74
C ASP A 36 1.59 10.49 4.32
N ALA A 37 1.11 9.53 3.52
CA ALA A 37 1.10 8.10 3.82
C ALA A 37 0.95 7.28 2.51
N GLU A 38 1.11 5.97 2.59
CA GLU A 38 0.94 5.06 1.47
C GLU A 38 0.27 3.76 1.94
N VAL A 39 -0.64 3.23 1.12
CA VAL A 39 -1.25 1.91 1.37
C VAL A 39 -0.80 0.91 0.32
N HIS A 40 -0.43 -0.28 0.78
CA HIS A 40 -0.07 -1.40 -0.08
C HIS A 40 -1.15 -2.46 -0.04
N PHE A 41 -1.64 -2.85 -1.21
CA PHE A 41 -2.49 -4.02 -1.39
C PHE A 41 -1.66 -5.15 -1.96
N VAL A 42 -1.43 -6.16 -1.14
CA VAL A 42 -0.54 -7.27 -1.46
C VAL A 42 -1.34 -8.41 -2.06
N HIS A 43 -1.01 -8.76 -3.29
CA HIS A 43 -1.63 -9.85 -4.03
C HIS A 43 -0.62 -10.97 -4.27
N VAL A 44 -1.08 -12.21 -4.11
CA VAL A 44 -0.27 -13.42 -4.28
C VAL A 44 -0.66 -14.12 -5.57
N LYS A 45 0.33 -14.59 -6.34
CA LYS A 45 0.12 -15.37 -7.55
C LYS A 45 -0.77 -16.58 -7.26
N LYS A 46 -1.81 -16.77 -8.07
CA LYS A 46 -2.80 -17.83 -7.88
C LYS A 46 -2.13 -19.21 -7.84
N GLY A 47 -2.55 -20.05 -6.90
CA GLY A 47 -1.98 -21.39 -6.69
C GLY A 47 -0.76 -21.43 -5.76
N TYR A 48 -0.29 -20.28 -5.26
CA TYR A 48 0.81 -20.20 -4.30
C TYR A 48 0.34 -19.63 -2.96
N THR A 49 0.95 -20.09 -1.87
CA THR A 49 0.91 -19.37 -0.59
C THR A 49 1.84 -18.17 -0.62
N PHE A 50 1.68 -17.22 0.30
CA PHE A 50 2.60 -16.08 0.41
C PHE A 50 4.07 -16.53 0.57
N GLU A 51 4.32 -17.54 1.40
CA GLU A 51 5.66 -18.10 1.62
C GLU A 51 6.28 -18.75 0.39
N GLN A 52 5.46 -19.40 -0.44
CA GLN A 52 5.93 -19.96 -1.71
C GLN A 52 6.17 -18.84 -2.74
N ALA A 53 5.28 -17.85 -2.79
CA ALA A 53 5.36 -16.72 -3.70
C ALA A 53 6.63 -15.89 -3.49
N LYS A 54 7.08 -15.72 -2.23
CA LYS A 54 8.38 -15.08 -1.87
C LYS A 54 9.59 -15.67 -2.58
N LYS A 55 9.51 -16.92 -3.04
CA LYS A 55 10.63 -17.69 -3.59
C LYS A 55 10.64 -17.78 -5.12
N ILE A 56 9.63 -17.22 -5.79
CA ILE A 56 9.52 -17.30 -7.25
C ILE A 56 9.50 -15.89 -7.87
N PRO A 57 10.13 -15.69 -9.03
CA PRO A 57 10.02 -14.43 -9.76
C PRO A 57 8.56 -14.06 -10.01
N ALA A 58 8.23 -12.78 -9.84
CA ALA A 58 6.86 -12.26 -9.99
C ALA A 58 5.81 -13.04 -9.17
N GLY A 59 6.18 -13.62 -8.01
CA GLY A 59 5.23 -14.31 -7.14
C GLY A 59 4.24 -13.38 -6.45
N ILE A 60 4.58 -12.10 -6.32
CA ILE A 60 3.79 -11.10 -5.61
C ILE A 60 3.53 -9.91 -6.54
N ALA A 61 2.31 -9.38 -6.50
CA ALA A 61 1.96 -8.10 -7.11
C ALA A 61 1.44 -7.15 -6.04
N VAL A 62 2.04 -5.96 -5.94
CA VAL A 62 1.61 -4.94 -4.97
C VAL A 62 1.03 -3.74 -5.71
N LEU A 63 -0.18 -3.35 -5.34
CA LEU A 63 -0.77 -2.08 -5.72
C LEU A 63 -0.50 -1.07 -4.61
N ALA A 64 0.25 -0.02 -4.91
CA ALA A 64 0.53 1.10 -4.01
C ALA A 64 -0.38 2.28 -4.35
N VAL A 65 -0.97 2.89 -3.31
CA VAL A 65 -1.82 4.07 -3.44
C VAL A 65 -1.36 5.13 -2.45
N PHE A 66 -1.16 6.34 -2.94
CA PHE A 66 -0.76 7.47 -2.12
C PHE A 66 -1.95 8.06 -1.36
N LEU A 67 -1.70 8.43 -0.10
CA LEU A 67 -2.62 9.16 0.74
C LEU A 67 -2.10 10.56 0.99
N LYS A 68 -2.98 11.55 0.87
CA LYS A 68 -2.66 12.97 1.05
C LYS A 68 -3.57 13.61 2.10
N LEU A 69 -3.00 14.38 3.01
CA LEU A 69 -3.75 15.09 4.02
C LEU A 69 -4.70 16.09 3.34
N GLY A 70 -5.95 16.08 3.77
CA GLY A 70 -6.99 16.94 3.23
C GLY A 70 -8.32 16.76 3.96
N ASN A 71 -9.41 17.14 3.31
CA ASN A 71 -10.76 17.06 3.86
C ASN A 71 -11.51 15.79 3.42
N GLY A 72 -10.82 14.87 2.76
CA GLY A 72 -11.36 13.58 2.36
C GLY A 72 -11.44 12.57 3.49
N ASN A 73 -12.08 11.43 3.21
CA ASN A 73 -12.43 10.42 4.20
C ASN A 73 -12.02 9.01 3.75
N ALA A 74 -10.87 8.87 3.06
CA ALA A 74 -10.42 7.60 2.48
C ALA A 74 -10.44 6.42 3.46
N MET A 75 -10.23 6.67 4.76
CA MET A 75 -10.19 5.67 5.82
C MET A 75 -11.43 5.64 6.74
N ALA A 76 -12.57 6.21 6.34
CA ALA A 76 -13.75 6.35 7.21
C ALA A 76 -14.20 5.02 7.83
N ASN A 77 -14.27 3.96 7.03
CA ASN A 77 -14.70 2.62 7.49
C ASN A 77 -13.66 1.90 8.35
N LEU A 78 -12.46 2.48 8.52
CA LEU A 78 -11.39 1.92 9.33
C LEU A 78 -11.22 2.64 10.67
N GLU A 79 -11.82 3.81 10.89
CA GLU A 79 -11.53 4.61 12.09
C GLU A 79 -11.83 3.83 13.39
N THR A 80 -13.01 3.23 13.48
CA THR A 80 -13.42 2.42 14.64
C THR A 80 -12.54 1.18 14.79
N THR A 81 -12.18 0.53 13.69
CA THR A 81 -11.29 -0.64 13.66
C THR A 81 -9.91 -0.28 14.19
N LEU A 82 -9.32 0.83 13.72
CA LEU A 82 -7.99 1.29 14.10
C LEU A 82 -7.88 1.56 15.61
N LEU A 83 -8.94 2.10 16.22
CA LEU A 83 -9.00 2.28 17.67
C LEU A 83 -8.94 0.93 18.43
N GLN A 84 -9.59 -0.11 17.91
CA GLN A 84 -9.63 -1.43 18.55
C GLN A 84 -8.31 -2.20 18.41
N VAL A 85 -7.53 -1.92 17.36
CA VAL A 85 -6.23 -2.57 17.09
C VAL A 85 -5.02 -1.71 17.42
N ALA A 86 -5.21 -0.64 18.22
CA ALA A 86 -4.12 0.27 18.58
C ALA A 86 -2.98 -0.42 19.37
N LYS A 87 -3.25 -1.55 20.04
CA LYS A 87 -2.23 -2.32 20.78
C LYS A 87 -1.67 -3.46 19.92
N LYS A 88 -0.36 -3.68 19.99
CA LYS A 88 0.29 -4.82 19.31
C LYS A 88 -0.39 -6.15 19.69
N GLY A 89 -0.75 -6.93 18.67
CA GLY A 89 -1.39 -8.24 18.84
C GLY A 89 -2.91 -8.20 18.98
N ALA A 90 -3.53 -7.02 19.17
CA ALA A 90 -4.97 -6.88 19.11
C ALA A 90 -5.48 -7.15 17.68
N LYS A 91 -6.65 -7.79 17.60
CA LYS A 91 -7.30 -8.15 16.34
C LYS A 91 -8.78 -7.85 16.43
N VAL A 92 -9.36 -7.46 15.30
CA VAL A 92 -10.80 -7.26 15.15
C VAL A 92 -11.22 -7.78 13.78
N ASN A 93 -12.44 -8.31 13.69
CA ASN A 93 -13.03 -8.67 12.43
C ASN A 93 -13.59 -7.42 11.75
N ILE A 94 -13.09 -7.12 10.55
CA ILE A 94 -13.64 -6.05 9.72
C ILE A 94 -14.78 -6.65 8.90
N GLN A 95 -16.02 -6.28 9.23
CA GLN A 95 -17.17 -6.61 8.39
C GLN A 95 -17.25 -5.61 7.24
N ASN A 96 -17.47 -6.10 6.02
CA ASN A 96 -17.64 -5.26 4.82
C ASN A 96 -16.53 -4.22 4.63
N PHE A 97 -15.27 -4.69 4.61
CA PHE A 97 -14.14 -3.81 4.33
C PHE A 97 -14.33 -3.10 2.99
N GLN A 98 -14.61 -1.80 3.07
CA GLN A 98 -14.58 -0.89 1.95
C GLN A 98 -13.60 0.20 2.32
N ILE A 99 -12.46 0.26 1.65
CA ILE A 99 -11.72 1.51 1.68
C ILE A 99 -12.51 2.48 0.80
N GLY A 100 -12.59 3.75 1.20
CA GLY A 100 -13.29 4.79 0.45
C GLY A 100 -12.72 5.06 -0.95
N PHE A 101 -11.75 4.27 -1.39
CA PHE A 101 -11.45 4.06 -2.80
C PHE A 101 -12.73 3.49 -3.44
N LYS A 102 -13.44 4.28 -4.25
CA LYS A 102 -14.53 3.77 -5.10
C LYS A 102 -13.94 2.85 -6.19
N PHE A 103 -13.35 1.73 -5.79
CA PHE A 103 -12.81 0.72 -6.69
C PHE A 103 -13.94 0.05 -7.48
N SER A 104 -15.13 -0.10 -6.89
CA SER A 104 -16.14 -1.03 -7.38
C SER A 104 -17.10 -0.50 -8.46
N GLN A 105 -17.01 0.75 -8.91
CA GLN A 105 -17.93 1.24 -9.97
C GLN A 105 -17.25 1.81 -11.22
N GLN A 106 -15.93 2.01 -11.20
CA GLN A 106 -15.22 2.64 -12.31
C GLN A 106 -13.81 2.08 -12.58
N LEU A 107 -13.41 0.96 -11.96
CA LEU A 107 -12.08 0.33 -12.14
C LEU A 107 -11.64 0.11 -13.61
N PRO A 108 -12.51 -0.20 -14.60
CA PRO A 108 -12.08 -0.30 -15.99
C PRO A 108 -11.71 1.05 -16.63
N GLN A 109 -12.19 2.17 -16.09
CA GLN A 109 -11.99 3.52 -16.64
C GLN A 109 -11.07 4.40 -15.79
N LEU A 110 -10.87 4.10 -14.50
CA LEU A 110 -10.09 4.92 -13.56
C LEU A 110 -8.63 4.50 -13.35
N VAL A 111 -8.20 3.34 -13.83
CA VAL A 111 -6.77 2.99 -13.83
C VAL A 111 -6.21 3.27 -15.23
N SER A 112 -6.42 4.50 -15.72
CA SER A 112 -5.85 4.96 -16.98
C SER A 112 -4.33 5.08 -16.84
N ASP A 113 -3.87 5.63 -15.71
CA ASP A 113 -2.46 5.96 -15.51
C ASP A 113 -1.86 5.22 -14.30
N PHE A 114 -0.75 4.52 -14.50
CA PHE A 114 0.01 3.90 -13.42
C PHE A 114 1.47 3.68 -13.78
N TYR A 115 2.31 3.61 -12.75
CA TYR A 115 3.71 3.19 -12.89
C TYR A 115 3.85 1.70 -12.63
N ARG A 116 4.67 1.02 -13.41
CA ARG A 116 4.96 -0.42 -13.29
C ARG A 116 6.45 -0.66 -13.27
N TYR A 117 6.93 -1.43 -12.29
CA TYR A 117 8.32 -1.89 -12.26
C TYR A 117 8.49 -3.18 -11.43
N GLU A 118 9.60 -3.88 -11.63
CA GLU A 118 9.98 -5.04 -10.82
C GLU A 118 10.88 -4.63 -9.64
N GLY A 119 10.52 -5.07 -8.45
CA GLY A 119 11.22 -4.71 -7.22
C GLY A 119 11.08 -5.76 -6.14
N SER A 120 11.16 -5.30 -4.90
CA SER A 120 11.15 -6.16 -3.72
C SER A 120 10.06 -5.80 -2.73
N LEU A 121 9.89 -6.67 -1.74
CA LEU A 121 9.23 -6.29 -0.49
C LEU A 121 10.00 -5.12 0.17
N THR A 122 9.26 -4.21 0.80
CA THR A 122 9.82 -3.06 1.52
C THR A 122 10.09 -3.35 2.99
N THR A 123 9.67 -4.52 3.46
CA THR A 123 10.02 -5.08 4.76
C THR A 123 11.03 -6.23 4.61
N PRO A 124 11.81 -6.57 5.66
CA PRO A 124 12.58 -7.82 5.69
C PRO A 124 11.69 -9.02 5.30
N GLU A 125 12.13 -9.96 4.47
CA GLU A 125 13.50 -10.27 3.99
C GLU A 125 13.88 -9.59 2.65
N CYS A 126 13.17 -8.54 2.22
CA CYS A 126 13.47 -7.76 1.00
C CYS A 126 13.53 -8.58 -0.30
N ASN A 127 12.77 -9.68 -0.41
CA ASN A 127 12.78 -10.55 -1.59
C ASN A 127 12.48 -9.78 -2.88
N GLU A 128 13.30 -9.95 -3.93
CA GLU A 128 13.18 -9.30 -5.24
C GLU A 128 12.23 -10.07 -6.18
N ASN A 129 10.95 -10.12 -5.80
CA ASN A 129 9.95 -10.93 -6.49
C ASN A 129 8.59 -10.21 -6.66
N VAL A 130 8.60 -8.88 -6.52
CA VAL A 130 7.39 -8.05 -6.49
C VAL A 130 7.24 -7.30 -7.80
N ILE A 131 6.07 -7.44 -8.43
CA ILE A 131 5.62 -6.52 -9.46
C ILE A 131 4.89 -5.36 -8.79
N TRP A 132 5.49 -4.18 -8.83
CA TRP A 132 4.89 -2.96 -8.29
C TRP A 132 3.97 -2.29 -9.29
N THR A 133 2.78 -1.88 -8.85
CA THR A 133 1.88 -0.99 -9.58
C THR A 133 1.59 0.20 -8.68
N ILE A 134 2.00 1.41 -9.08
CA ILE A 134 1.78 2.63 -8.29
C ILE A 134 0.76 3.51 -9.01
N LEU A 135 -0.32 3.85 -8.31
CA LEU A 135 -1.28 4.83 -8.82
C LEU A 135 -0.74 6.25 -8.56
N PRO A 136 -0.69 7.12 -9.58
CA PRO A 136 -0.24 8.50 -9.42
C PRO A 136 -1.26 9.33 -8.63
N ASP A 137 -2.54 8.99 -8.70
CA ASP A 137 -3.61 9.68 -8.01
C ASP A 137 -3.56 9.46 -6.49
N THR A 138 -3.79 10.55 -5.76
CA THR A 138 -3.84 10.52 -4.30
C THR A 138 -5.26 10.49 -3.80
N TYR A 139 -5.49 9.81 -2.69
CA TYR A 139 -6.75 9.89 -1.97
C TYR A 139 -6.59 10.67 -0.69
N GLN A 140 -7.58 11.52 -0.41
CA GLN A 140 -7.52 12.41 0.73
C GLN A 140 -8.03 11.76 2.01
N PHE A 141 -7.31 12.03 3.10
CA PHE A 141 -7.66 11.60 4.45
C PHE A 141 -7.44 12.74 5.44
N THR A 142 -8.15 12.69 6.56
CA THR A 142 -8.09 13.78 7.56
C THR A 142 -6.89 13.62 8.51
N LEU A 143 -6.53 14.72 9.20
CA LEU A 143 -5.52 14.68 10.26
C LEU A 143 -5.92 13.71 11.39
N ARG A 144 -7.21 13.60 11.68
CA ARG A 144 -7.74 12.60 12.62
C ARG A 144 -7.38 11.18 12.17
N GLN A 145 -7.60 10.87 10.90
CA GLN A 145 -7.28 9.55 10.33
C GLN A 145 -5.77 9.27 10.35
N LEU A 146 -4.92 10.26 10.08
CA LEU A 146 -3.46 10.14 10.25
C LEU A 146 -3.07 9.86 11.69
N ASN A 147 -3.69 10.56 12.64
CA ASN A 147 -3.39 10.39 14.06
C ASN A 147 -3.83 9.02 14.59
N LEU A 148 -4.86 8.41 14.02
CA LEU A 148 -5.22 7.02 14.33
C LEU A 148 -4.11 6.04 13.94
N LEU A 149 -3.50 6.21 12.76
CA LEU A 149 -2.33 5.41 12.36
C LEU A 149 -1.14 5.65 13.28
N ARG A 150 -0.83 6.92 13.57
CA ARG A 150 0.29 7.30 14.46
C ARG A 150 0.08 6.89 15.92
N ALA A 151 -1.15 6.60 16.34
CA ALA A 151 -1.45 6.11 17.69
C ALA A 151 -1.23 4.59 17.85
N ILE A 152 -1.03 3.85 16.75
CA ILE A 152 -0.74 2.41 16.81
C ILE A 152 0.56 2.20 17.59
N GLN A 153 0.51 1.32 18.59
CA GLN A 153 1.63 1.05 19.48
C GLN A 153 2.69 0.19 18.82
N GLY A 154 3.95 0.54 19.10
CA GLY A 154 5.13 -0.16 18.64
C GLY A 154 5.51 -1.35 19.53
N PRO A 155 6.75 -1.84 19.39
CA PRO A 155 7.26 -2.91 20.24
C PRO A 155 7.47 -2.47 21.70
N ILE A 156 7.62 -1.16 21.96
CA ILE A 156 7.76 -0.63 23.32
C ILE A 156 6.36 -0.38 23.90
N PRO A 157 6.00 -1.01 25.04
CA PRO A 157 4.68 -0.83 25.66
C PRO A 157 4.33 0.64 25.89
N GLY A 158 3.13 1.04 25.45
CA GLY A 158 2.62 2.41 25.63
C GLY A 158 3.29 3.46 24.74
N LYS A 159 4.20 3.09 23.84
CA LYS A 159 4.80 4.01 22.87
C LYS A 159 4.24 3.76 21.46
N PRO A 160 4.02 4.81 20.66
CA PRO A 160 3.71 4.68 19.24
C PRO A 160 4.74 3.85 18.47
N LEU A 161 4.33 3.25 17.35
CA LEU A 161 5.23 2.58 16.40
C LEU A 161 6.25 3.55 15.80
N GLY A 162 5.90 4.83 15.72
CA GLY A 162 6.72 5.85 15.07
C GLY A 162 6.55 5.80 13.54
N SER A 163 7.64 6.04 12.82
CA SER A 163 7.68 5.95 11.37
C SER A 163 7.96 4.52 10.93
N ASN A 164 7.18 3.99 9.99
CA ASN A 164 7.32 2.63 9.45
C ASN A 164 7.54 2.62 7.94
N VAL A 165 8.33 3.57 7.45
CA VAL A 165 8.67 3.77 6.03
C VAL A 165 10.11 3.37 5.74
N ARG A 166 10.32 2.59 4.68
CA ARG A 166 11.64 2.37 4.09
C ARG A 166 11.99 3.56 3.17
N PRO A 167 13.22 4.10 3.24
CA PRO A 167 13.68 5.11 2.29
C PRO A 167 13.70 4.61 0.85
N THR A 168 13.54 5.52 -0.12
CA THR A 168 13.70 5.22 -1.55
C THR A 168 15.06 4.59 -1.83
N GLN A 169 15.05 3.53 -2.64
CA GLN A 169 16.26 2.80 -3.05
C GLN A 169 16.68 3.21 -4.46
N LEU A 170 17.95 2.98 -4.81
CA LEU A 170 18.47 3.26 -6.14
C LEU A 170 17.74 2.45 -7.22
N LEU A 171 17.52 3.06 -8.38
CA LEU A 171 16.84 2.41 -9.50
C LEU A 171 17.70 1.28 -10.11
N ASN A 172 19.04 1.35 -9.99
CA ASN A 172 19.98 0.33 -10.45
C ASN A 172 19.75 -0.12 -11.91
N GLY A 173 19.50 0.84 -12.80
CA GLY A 173 19.28 0.58 -14.23
C GLY A 173 17.91 -0.02 -14.59
N ARG A 174 17.03 -0.29 -13.61
CA ARG A 174 15.66 -0.74 -13.87
C ARG A 174 14.87 0.35 -14.61
N LYS A 175 13.93 -0.07 -15.44
CA LYS A 175 13.00 0.84 -16.10
C LYS A 175 11.69 0.90 -15.32
N VAL A 176 11.15 2.10 -15.17
CA VAL A 176 9.78 2.31 -14.71
C VAL A 176 8.92 2.54 -15.95
N ILE A 177 7.93 1.69 -16.14
CA ILE A 177 7.00 1.78 -17.27
C ILE A 177 5.82 2.65 -16.84
N VAL A 178 5.50 3.65 -17.65
CA VAL A 178 4.28 4.45 -17.49
C VAL A 178 3.21 3.86 -18.39
N HIS A 179 2.13 3.39 -17.80
CA HIS A 179 0.91 3.09 -18.53
C HIS A 179 0.02 4.32 -18.48
N SER A 180 -0.50 4.72 -19.62
CA SER A 180 -1.48 5.80 -19.73
C SER A 180 -2.52 5.45 -20.78
N CYS A 181 -3.80 5.59 -20.45
CA CYS A 181 -4.88 5.57 -21.44
C CYS A 181 -5.07 7.00 -21.94
N LYS A 182 -4.64 7.24 -23.19
CA LYS A 182 -5.07 8.42 -23.96
C LYS A 182 -6.45 8.19 -24.54
#